data_AF-A0AAN4Z323-F1
#
_entry.id   AF-A0AAN4Z323-F1
#
_cell.length_a   1.000
_cell.length_b   1.000
_cell.length_c   1.000
_cell.angle_alpha   90.00
_cell.angle_beta   90.00
_cell.angle_gamma   90.00
#
_symmetry.space_group_name_H-M   'P 1'
#
loop_
_entity.id
_entity.type
_entity.pdbx_description
1 polymer ?
#
loop_
_entity_poly.entity_id
_entity_poly.type
_entity_poly.pdbx_seq_one_letter_code
_entity_poly.pdbx_strand_id
1 'polypeptide(L)'
;MSGTKPVKIHNIDVEFPYEPYPCQMDYMTKVIEALGYGQDAALESPTGSGKTLSLLCATLGWIKKKKNQLGPSIRMAMDPTKGVLPVNLVPRVFYCSRTHSQLSQVVRELNKTKHLSIKVCTLGSREQLCVHEQVSKEKDNKTKALKCRNLVAKRSCHYFNQWNGMDIASLDALYGEEKKVLDIEDLARTAKNHKQCPFFRFRQLQETAELILLPYNYLIDPHLRQTHKIDLKGNIVIFDEAHNLVWNC
;
A
#
# COMPACT_ATOMS: atom_id res chain seq x y z
N MET A 1 -4.43 22.43 11.31
CA MET A 1 -4.93 22.45 9.92
C MET A 1 -6.44 22.59 9.96
N SER A 2 -6.99 23.71 9.49
CA SER A 2 -8.44 23.89 9.35
C SER A 2 -8.96 22.81 8.40
N GLY A 3 -9.90 21.99 8.86
CA GLY A 3 -10.38 20.86 8.07
C GLY A 3 -11.25 21.32 6.92
N THR A 4 -10.78 21.18 5.68
CA THR A 4 -11.65 21.24 4.51
C THR A 4 -12.77 20.21 4.65
N LYS A 5 -14.00 20.62 4.29
CA LYS A 5 -15.15 19.71 4.23
C LYS A 5 -14.92 18.70 3.09
N PRO A 6 -15.36 17.45 3.25
CA PRO A 6 -15.35 16.49 2.14
C PRO A 6 -16.14 17.03 0.94
N VAL A 7 -15.66 16.72 -0.26
CA VAL A 7 -16.37 17.05 -1.50
C VAL A 7 -17.25 15.87 -1.89
N LYS A 8 -18.47 16.14 -2.36
CA LYS A 8 -19.44 15.10 -2.67
C LYS A 8 -19.49 14.81 -4.17
N ILE A 9 -19.16 13.57 -4.55
CA ILE A 9 -19.19 13.11 -5.95
C ILE A 9 -20.01 11.81 -6.00
N HIS A 10 -21.09 11.75 -6.79
CA HIS A 10 -21.97 10.56 -6.88
C HIS A 10 -22.37 9.98 -5.50
N ASN A 11 -22.69 10.88 -4.56
CA ASN A 11 -23.01 10.56 -3.16
C ASN A 11 -21.87 9.83 -2.41
N ILE A 12 -20.62 10.08 -2.79
CA ILE A 12 -19.40 9.64 -2.10
C ILE A 12 -18.75 10.88 -1.49
N ASP A 13 -18.45 10.82 -0.20
CA ASP A 13 -17.68 11.86 0.46
C ASP A 13 -16.18 11.63 0.18
N VAL A 14 -15.60 12.49 -0.64
CA VAL A 14 -14.19 12.47 -1.02
C VAL A 14 -13.44 13.48 -0.16
N GLU A 15 -12.59 12.97 0.72
CA GLU A 15 -11.69 13.82 1.51
C GLU A 15 -10.52 14.27 0.63
N PHE A 16 -10.47 15.58 0.37
CA PHE A 16 -9.42 16.23 -0.40
C PHE A 16 -8.71 17.29 0.47
N PRO A 17 -7.38 17.45 0.38
CA PRO A 17 -6.63 18.30 1.32
C PRO A 17 -6.85 19.80 1.12
N TYR A 18 -7.44 20.21 0.00
CA TYR A 18 -7.82 21.59 -0.32
C TYR A 18 -9.12 21.58 -1.14
N GLU A 19 -9.60 22.75 -1.58
CA GLU A 19 -10.73 22.82 -2.49
C GLU A 19 -10.30 22.39 -3.91
N PRO A 20 -10.80 21.26 -4.45
CA PRO A 20 -10.30 20.73 -5.71
C PRO A 20 -10.56 21.66 -6.88
N TYR A 21 -9.61 21.73 -7.81
CA TYR A 21 -9.81 22.44 -9.08
C TYR A 21 -10.85 21.72 -9.96
N PRO A 22 -11.49 22.42 -10.91
CA PRO A 22 -12.48 21.80 -11.80
C PRO A 22 -11.95 20.53 -12.52
N CYS A 23 -10.72 20.57 -13.04
CA CYS A 23 -10.13 19.40 -13.69
C CYS A 23 -9.89 18.23 -12.73
N GLN A 24 -9.63 18.49 -11.44
CA GLN A 24 -9.52 17.45 -10.42
C GLN A 24 -10.88 16.86 -10.09
N MET A 25 -11.93 17.69 -10.05
CA MET A 25 -13.31 17.24 -9.89
C MET A 25 -13.74 16.31 -11.02
N ASP A 26 -13.46 16.69 -12.27
CA ASP A 26 -13.76 15.87 -13.45
C ASP A 26 -13.02 14.53 -13.39
N TYR A 27 -11.72 14.58 -13.07
CA TYR A 27 -10.90 13.37 -12.94
C TYR A 27 -11.42 12.43 -11.85
N MET A 28 -11.70 12.96 -10.65
CA MET A 28 -12.25 12.17 -9.54
C MET A 28 -13.63 11.59 -9.87
N THR A 29 -14.46 12.34 -10.60
CA THR A 29 -15.77 11.87 -11.07
C THR A 29 -15.63 10.67 -11.98
N LYS A 30 -14.71 10.72 -12.96
CA LYS A 30 -14.45 9.59 -13.87
C LYS A 30 -13.90 8.36 -13.15
N VAL A 31 -13.02 8.55 -12.16
CA VAL A 31 -12.55 7.44 -11.29
C VAL A 31 -13.72 6.78 -10.56
N ILE A 32 -14.59 7.58 -9.92
CA ILE A 32 -15.74 7.06 -9.16
C ILE A 32 -16.76 6.35 -10.06
N GLU A 33 -17.00 6.86 -11.27
CA GLU A 33 -17.86 6.22 -12.27
C GLU A 33 -17.30 4.86 -12.68
N ALA A 34 -16.02 4.79 -13.06
CA ALA A 34 -15.38 3.54 -13.46
C ALA A 34 -15.44 2.48 -12.35
N LEU A 35 -15.13 2.87 -11.11
CA LEU A 35 -15.24 2.00 -9.93
C LEU A 35 -16.69 1.57 -9.65
N GLY A 36 -17.65 2.48 -9.84
CA GLY A 36 -19.07 2.23 -9.63
C GLY A 36 -19.66 1.25 -10.64
N TYR A 37 -19.27 1.35 -11.90
CA TYR A 37 -19.72 0.48 -12.99
C TYR A 37 -18.88 -0.80 -13.15
N GLY A 38 -17.74 -0.90 -12.47
CA GLY A 38 -16.83 -2.05 -12.58
C GLY A 38 -16.15 -2.12 -13.96
N GLN A 39 -15.75 -0.96 -14.49
CA GLN A 39 -15.15 -0.82 -15.83
C GLN A 39 -13.67 -0.45 -15.74
N ASP A 40 -12.93 -0.81 -16.79
CA ASP A 40 -11.58 -0.29 -17.01
C ASP A 40 -11.65 1.18 -17.47
N ALA A 41 -10.73 2.01 -16.99
CA ALA A 41 -10.64 3.42 -17.35
C ALA A 41 -9.21 3.82 -17.70
N ALA A 42 -9.03 4.37 -18.90
CA ALA A 42 -7.83 5.08 -19.30
C ALA A 42 -8.07 6.58 -19.11
N LEU A 43 -7.40 7.18 -18.12
CA LEU A 43 -7.58 8.58 -17.76
C LEU A 43 -6.30 9.37 -18.05
N GLU A 44 -6.41 10.39 -18.89
CA GLU A 44 -5.33 11.30 -19.21
C GLU A 44 -5.57 12.67 -18.58
N SER A 45 -4.51 13.29 -18.09
CA SER A 45 -4.54 14.67 -17.63
C SER A 45 -3.13 15.27 -17.72
N PRO A 46 -2.96 16.58 -17.96
CA PRO A 46 -1.65 17.23 -18.02
C PRO A 46 -0.79 17.00 -16.76
N THR A 47 0.53 17.13 -16.88
CA THR A 47 1.43 17.11 -15.72
C THR A 47 1.12 18.28 -14.77
N GLY A 48 1.29 18.07 -13.47
CA GLY A 48 1.03 19.10 -12.45
C GLY A 48 -0.44 19.33 -12.10
N SER A 49 -1.40 18.65 -12.73
CA SER A 49 -2.84 18.77 -12.41
C SER A 49 -3.27 18.10 -11.10
N GLY A 50 -2.36 17.35 -10.44
CA GLY A 50 -2.66 16.62 -9.22
C GLY A 50 -3.30 15.23 -9.44
N LYS A 51 -3.08 14.62 -10.62
CA LYS A 51 -3.55 13.26 -10.97
C LYS A 51 -3.46 12.25 -9.83
N THR A 52 -2.26 12.08 -9.26
CA THR A 52 -1.99 11.12 -8.18
C THR A 52 -2.91 11.34 -6.98
N LEU A 53 -3.04 12.60 -6.54
CA LEU A 53 -3.86 12.96 -5.39
C LEU A 53 -5.35 12.76 -5.69
N SER A 54 -5.84 13.21 -6.85
CA SER A 54 -7.22 12.97 -7.30
C SER A 54 -7.56 11.49 -7.36
N LEU A 55 -6.68 10.68 -7.96
CA LEU A 55 -6.85 9.24 -8.08
C LEU A 55 -6.91 8.54 -6.72
N LEU A 56 -5.98 8.87 -5.80
CA LEU A 56 -5.98 8.33 -4.45
C LEU A 56 -7.25 8.74 -3.68
N CYS A 57 -7.56 10.03 -3.61
CA CYS A 57 -8.69 10.52 -2.82
C CYS A 57 -10.03 9.94 -3.29
N ALA A 58 -10.27 9.90 -4.60
CA ALA A 58 -11.48 9.32 -5.17
C ALA A 58 -11.61 7.82 -4.88
N THR A 59 -10.53 7.06 -5.09
CA THR A 59 -10.51 5.61 -4.86
C THR A 59 -10.73 5.27 -3.38
N LEU A 60 -10.02 5.97 -2.48
CA LEU A 60 -10.11 5.73 -1.04
C LEU A 60 -11.47 6.18 -0.48
N GLY A 61 -12.03 7.28 -0.98
CA GLY A 61 -13.40 7.71 -0.66
C GLY A 61 -14.44 6.66 -1.06
N TRP A 62 -14.30 6.09 -2.25
CA TRP A 62 -15.18 5.02 -2.74
C TRP A 62 -15.09 3.76 -1.86
N ILE A 63 -13.87 3.35 -1.47
CA ILE A 63 -13.66 2.22 -0.55
C ILE A 63 -14.27 2.48 0.82
N LYS A 64 -14.06 3.68 1.37
CA LYS A 64 -14.63 4.09 2.66
C LYS A 64 -16.16 3.99 2.64
N LYS A 65 -16.81 4.43 1.55
CA LYS A 65 -18.26 4.27 1.36
C LYS A 65 -18.67 2.79 1.32
N LYS A 66 -17.98 1.95 0.55
CA LYS A 66 -18.25 0.50 0.49
C LYS A 66 -18.12 -0.17 1.87
N LYS A 67 -17.07 0.16 2.61
CA LYS A 67 -16.87 -0.30 4.00
C LYS A 67 -18.00 0.10 4.93
N ASN A 68 -18.53 1.32 4.77
CA ASN A 68 -19.64 1.82 5.59
C ASN A 68 -21.00 1.18 5.22
N GLN A 69 -21.14 0.66 4.00
CA GLN A 69 -22.32 -0.07 3.56
C GLN A 69 -22.38 -1.51 4.11
N LEU A 70 -21.25 -2.05 4.59
CA LEU A 70 -21.23 -3.35 5.27
C LEU A 70 -21.93 -3.24 6.64
N GLY A 71 -22.85 -4.16 6.93
CA GLY A 71 -23.55 -4.20 8.21
C GLY A 71 -22.61 -4.41 9.41
N PRO A 72 -23.00 -3.99 10.63
CA PRO A 72 -22.15 -4.04 11.83
C PRO A 72 -21.55 -5.42 12.11
N SER A 73 -22.33 -6.48 11.88
CA SER A 73 -21.93 -7.87 12.09
C SER A 73 -20.78 -8.31 11.17
N ILE A 74 -20.77 -7.82 9.92
CA ILE A 74 -19.69 -8.09 8.96
C ILE A 74 -18.45 -7.29 9.34
N ARG A 75 -18.61 -6.03 9.78
CA ARG A 75 -17.49 -5.18 10.21
C ARG A 75 -16.76 -5.76 11.42
N MET A 76 -17.48 -6.35 12.39
CA MET A 76 -16.88 -7.04 13.54
C MET A 76 -16.16 -8.34 13.17
N ALA A 77 -16.63 -9.06 12.14
CA ALA A 77 -15.95 -10.25 11.63
C ALA A 77 -14.65 -9.92 10.85
N MET A 78 -14.45 -8.66 10.45
CA MET A 78 -13.22 -8.16 9.81
C MET A 78 -12.15 -7.74 10.82
N ASP A 79 -12.15 -8.31 12.04
CA ASP A 79 -11.14 -8.04 13.08
C ASP A 79 -9.71 -8.25 12.52
N PRO A 80 -8.90 -7.19 12.42
CA PRO A 80 -7.55 -7.26 11.87
C PRO A 80 -6.60 -8.15 12.68
N THR A 81 -6.95 -8.55 13.90
CA THR A 81 -6.14 -9.46 14.73
C THR A 81 -6.31 -10.94 14.34
N LYS A 82 -7.37 -11.31 13.60
CA LYS A 82 -7.64 -12.72 13.23
C LYS A 82 -7.07 -13.15 11.87
N GLY A 83 -6.27 -12.30 11.22
CA GLY A 83 -5.37 -12.71 10.12
C GLY A 83 -6.01 -13.24 8.83
N VAL A 84 -7.34 -13.30 8.74
CA VAL A 84 -8.05 -13.75 7.53
C VAL A 84 -9.25 -12.85 7.30
N LEU A 85 -9.11 -11.88 6.40
CA LEU A 85 -10.25 -11.16 5.85
C LEU A 85 -11.11 -12.19 5.10
N PRO A 86 -12.41 -12.35 5.42
CA PRO A 86 -13.29 -13.17 4.60
C PRO A 86 -13.33 -12.59 3.17
N VAL A 87 -13.42 -13.50 2.20
CA VAL A 87 -13.35 -13.26 0.75
C VAL A 87 -13.98 -11.91 0.34
N ASN A 88 -13.12 -10.96 -0.07
CA ASN A 88 -13.33 -9.66 -0.73
C ASN A 88 -14.72 -8.99 -0.62
N LEU A 89 -15.25 -8.80 0.59
CA LEU A 89 -16.44 -7.94 0.81
C LEU A 89 -16.16 -6.45 0.46
N VAL A 90 -14.90 -6.04 0.58
CA VAL A 90 -14.38 -4.74 0.15
C VAL A 90 -13.09 -4.99 -0.62
N PRO A 91 -12.93 -4.43 -1.83
CA PRO A 91 -11.73 -4.61 -2.64
C PRO A 91 -10.51 -3.95 -1.98
N ARG A 92 -9.35 -4.59 -2.14
CA ARG A 92 -8.03 -4.00 -1.91
C ARG A 92 -7.60 -3.19 -3.13
N VAL A 93 -6.71 -2.22 -2.92
CA VAL A 93 -6.12 -1.39 -3.99
C VAL A 93 -4.68 -1.78 -4.21
N PHE A 94 -4.35 -2.22 -5.41
CA PHE A 94 -2.99 -2.40 -5.88
C PHE A 94 -2.61 -1.18 -6.71
N TYR A 95 -1.85 -0.26 -6.10
CA TYR A 95 -1.37 0.94 -6.77
C TYR A 95 0.04 0.70 -7.29
N CYS A 96 0.20 0.81 -8.60
CA CYS A 96 1.41 0.40 -9.27
C CYS A 96 2.07 1.58 -9.95
N SER A 97 3.38 1.67 -9.80
CA SER A 97 4.22 2.63 -10.52
C SER A 97 5.51 1.95 -10.97
N ARG A 98 6.35 2.65 -11.74
CA ARG A 98 7.56 2.04 -12.31
C ARG A 98 8.66 1.83 -11.27
N THR A 99 8.82 2.76 -10.33
CA THR A 99 9.94 2.75 -9.37
C THR A 99 9.50 2.99 -7.93
N HIS A 100 10.30 2.54 -6.97
CA HIS A 100 10.09 2.85 -5.55
C HIS A 100 10.10 4.35 -5.26
N SER A 101 10.92 5.14 -5.95
CA SER A 101 10.96 6.60 -5.77
C SER A 101 9.65 7.28 -6.19
N GLN A 102 8.96 6.75 -7.21
CA GLN A 102 7.61 7.21 -7.56
C GLN A 102 6.59 6.77 -6.50
N LEU A 103 6.67 5.55 -5.98
CA LEU A 103 5.80 5.12 -4.87
C LEU A 103 6.02 5.98 -3.61
N SER A 104 7.25 6.40 -3.32
CA SER A 104 7.53 7.37 -2.26
C SER A 104 6.89 8.75 -2.53
N GLN A 105 6.74 9.17 -3.80
CA GLN A 105 5.93 10.36 -4.14
C GLN A 105 4.45 10.15 -3.79
N VAL A 106 3.89 8.98 -4.10
CA VAL A 106 2.51 8.61 -3.77
C VAL A 106 2.29 8.62 -2.25
N VAL A 107 3.22 8.08 -1.46
CA VAL A 107 3.17 8.13 0.01
C VAL A 107 3.18 9.57 0.52
N ARG A 108 4.01 10.44 -0.06
CA ARG A 108 4.04 11.86 0.30
C ARG A 108 2.73 12.57 0.00
N GLU A 109 2.09 12.30 -1.13
CA GLU A 109 0.75 12.83 -1.43
C GLU A 109 -0.30 12.29 -0.47
N LEU A 110 -0.27 10.99 -0.16
CA LEU A 110 -1.20 10.37 0.79
C LEU A 110 -1.09 10.98 2.20
N ASN A 111 0.13 11.28 2.66
CA ASN A 111 0.39 11.93 3.94
C ASN A 111 -0.10 13.38 4.03
N LYS A 112 -0.47 14.02 2.91
CA LYS A 112 -1.16 15.32 2.93
C LYS A 112 -2.66 15.17 3.22
N THR A 113 -3.20 13.97 3.11
CA THR A 113 -4.63 13.69 3.25
C THR A 113 -4.99 13.27 4.68
N LYS A 114 -6.29 13.23 4.96
CA LYS A 114 -6.83 12.69 6.22
C LYS A 114 -6.98 11.15 6.21
N HIS A 115 -6.60 10.48 5.12
CA HIS A 115 -6.71 9.01 4.94
C HIS A 115 -5.66 8.20 5.73
N LEU A 116 -5.17 8.72 6.86
CA LEU A 116 -4.15 8.07 7.69
C LEU A 116 -4.64 6.81 8.42
N SER A 117 -5.96 6.58 8.45
CA SER A 117 -6.55 5.38 9.05
C SER A 117 -6.49 4.14 8.16
N ILE A 118 -6.07 4.28 6.90
CA ILE A 118 -5.99 3.18 5.94
C ILE A 118 -4.66 2.46 6.15
N LYS A 119 -4.69 1.12 6.22
CA LYS A 119 -3.46 0.33 6.29
C LYS A 119 -2.78 0.30 4.91
N VAL A 120 -1.61 0.92 4.81
CA VAL A 120 -0.82 1.02 3.57
C VAL A 120 0.45 0.18 3.67
N CYS A 121 0.87 -0.41 2.56
CA CYS A 121 2.03 -1.28 2.50
C CYS A 121 2.77 -1.11 1.16
N THR A 122 4.07 -0.80 1.18
CA THR A 122 4.89 -0.62 -0.04
C THR A 122 5.77 -1.83 -0.35
N LEU A 123 5.41 -2.64 -1.35
CA LEU A 123 6.08 -3.87 -1.76
C LEU A 123 7.52 -3.66 -2.18
N GLY A 124 8.45 -4.26 -1.43
CA GLY A 124 9.88 -4.26 -1.72
C GLY A 124 10.53 -5.61 -1.46
N SER A 125 11.72 -5.80 -2.05
CA SER A 125 12.49 -7.03 -1.89
C SER A 125 13.45 -6.95 -0.71
N ARG A 126 14.18 -8.05 -0.46
CA ARG A 126 15.26 -8.06 0.55
C ARG A 126 16.39 -7.10 0.20
N GLU A 127 16.58 -6.78 -1.07
CA GLU A 127 17.60 -5.81 -1.49
C GLU A 127 17.34 -4.44 -0.89
N GLN A 128 16.09 -3.98 -0.92
CA GLN A 128 15.70 -2.67 -0.40
C GLN A 128 15.49 -2.70 1.13
N LEU A 129 14.96 -3.79 1.67
CA LEU A 129 14.53 -3.83 3.08
C LEU A 129 15.56 -4.40 4.04
N CYS A 130 16.43 -5.33 3.64
CA CYS A 130 17.23 -6.07 4.61
C CYS A 130 18.28 -5.17 5.30
N VAL A 131 18.21 -5.07 6.63
CA VAL A 131 19.15 -4.27 7.45
C VAL A 131 20.26 -5.11 8.09
N HIS A 132 20.19 -6.44 8.03
CA HIS A 132 21.22 -7.33 8.59
C HIS A 132 22.53 -7.20 7.81
N GLU A 133 23.63 -6.92 8.51
CA GLU A 133 24.91 -6.45 7.93
C GLU A 133 25.55 -7.46 6.98
N GLN A 134 25.43 -8.76 7.27
CA GLN A 134 25.95 -9.82 6.41
C GLN A 134 25.06 -10.11 5.19
N VAL A 135 23.76 -9.85 5.28
CA VAL A 135 22.80 -10.17 4.19
C VAL A 135 22.66 -8.97 3.25
N SER A 136 22.63 -7.76 3.78
CA SER A 136 22.46 -6.53 3.01
C SER A 136 23.61 -6.29 2.03
N LYS A 137 24.83 -6.72 2.37
CA LYS A 137 26.04 -6.58 1.54
C LYS A 137 26.12 -7.55 0.36
N GLU A 138 25.30 -8.60 0.34
CA GLU A 138 25.27 -9.53 -0.79
C GLU A 138 24.75 -8.85 -2.05
N LYS A 139 25.35 -9.14 -3.21
CA LYS A 139 24.97 -8.51 -4.49
C LYS A 139 23.74 -9.15 -5.13
N ASP A 140 23.58 -10.47 -4.97
CA ASP A 140 22.52 -11.23 -5.63
C ASP A 140 21.32 -11.49 -4.72
N ASN A 141 20.11 -11.31 -5.27
CA ASN A 141 18.85 -11.49 -4.54
C ASN A 141 18.60 -12.94 -4.10
N LYS A 142 19.02 -13.94 -4.89
CA LYS A 142 18.87 -15.35 -4.50
C LYS A 142 19.77 -15.68 -3.30
N THR A 143 21.00 -15.17 -3.32
CA THR A 143 21.98 -15.30 -2.25
C THR A 143 21.52 -14.59 -0.97
N LYS A 144 21.01 -13.36 -1.08
CA LYS A 144 20.35 -12.65 0.04
C LYS A 144 19.25 -13.51 0.66
N ALA A 145 18.36 -14.07 -0.17
CA ALA A 145 17.25 -14.89 0.29
C ALA A 145 17.70 -16.19 0.97
N LEU A 146 18.70 -16.89 0.41
CA LEU A 146 19.27 -18.10 1.01
C LEU A 146 19.94 -17.82 2.35
N LYS A 147 20.82 -16.81 2.42
CA LYS A 147 21.49 -16.41 3.68
C LYS A 147 20.49 -15.98 4.74
N CYS A 148 19.49 -15.17 4.36
CA CYS A 148 18.40 -14.79 5.25
C CYS A 148 17.66 -16.01 5.82
N ARG A 149 17.26 -16.97 4.96
CA ARG A 149 16.59 -18.20 5.41
C ARG A 149 17.45 -19.01 6.39
N ASN A 150 18.75 -19.14 6.12
CA ASN A 150 19.67 -19.86 7.00
C ASN A 150 19.81 -19.19 8.37
N LEU A 151 19.95 -17.86 8.42
CA LEU A 151 20.05 -17.12 9.68
C LEU A 151 18.75 -17.18 10.48
N VAL A 152 17.61 -17.10 9.81
CA VAL A 152 16.28 -17.23 10.44
C VAL A 152 16.09 -18.65 11.01
N ALA A 153 16.40 -19.69 10.24
CA ALA A 153 16.26 -21.08 10.68
C ALA A 153 17.15 -21.40 11.89
N LYS A 154 18.37 -20.84 11.94
CA LYS A 154 19.29 -20.97 13.07
C LYS A 154 18.99 -20.01 14.23
N ARG A 155 17.94 -19.20 14.13
CA ARG A 155 17.61 -18.12 15.09
C ARG A 155 18.80 -17.18 15.37
N SER A 156 19.65 -16.95 14.38
CA SER A 156 20.84 -16.08 14.50
C SER A 156 20.61 -14.69 13.91
N CYS A 157 19.48 -14.44 13.24
CA CYS A 157 19.10 -13.10 12.78
C CYS A 157 18.44 -12.32 13.93
N HIS A 158 19.19 -11.43 14.60
CA HIS A 158 18.66 -10.63 15.70
C HIS A 158 17.40 -9.84 15.31
N TYR A 159 17.43 -9.18 14.14
CA TYR A 159 16.29 -8.39 13.64
C TYR A 159 15.02 -9.24 13.48
N PHE A 160 15.13 -10.46 12.94
CA PHE A 160 13.98 -11.36 12.78
C PHE A 160 13.46 -11.81 14.14
N ASN A 161 14.35 -12.22 15.03
CA ASN A 161 13.97 -12.72 16.35
C ASN A 161 13.22 -11.64 17.16
N GLN A 162 13.66 -10.38 17.08
CA GLN A 162 12.99 -9.26 17.74
C GLN A 162 11.60 -8.97 17.16
N TRP A 163 11.43 -9.09 15.84
CA TRP A 163 10.12 -8.98 15.21
C TRP A 163 9.20 -10.15 15.59
N ASN A 164 9.72 -11.37 15.54
CA ASN A 164 8.95 -12.56 15.86
C ASN A 164 8.58 -12.65 17.35
N GLY A 165 9.27 -11.92 18.22
CA GLY A 165 9.00 -11.86 19.66
C GLY A 165 7.98 -10.80 20.08
N MET A 166 7.49 -9.97 19.15
CA MET A 166 6.55 -8.88 19.43
C MET A 166 5.17 -9.18 18.83
N ASP A 167 4.11 -8.88 19.56
CA ASP A 167 2.74 -9.01 19.06
C ASP A 167 2.39 -7.90 18.04
N ILE A 168 1.33 -8.13 17.28
CA ILE A 168 0.92 -7.22 16.20
C ILE A 168 0.52 -5.84 16.72
N ALA A 169 -0.13 -5.74 17.88
CA ALA A 169 -0.58 -4.46 18.42
C ALA A 169 0.60 -3.60 18.86
N SER A 170 1.60 -4.21 19.50
CA SER A 170 2.87 -3.55 19.86
C SER A 170 3.64 -3.09 18.62
N LEU A 171 3.68 -3.91 17.55
CA LEU A 171 4.27 -3.51 16.27
C LEU A 171 3.49 -2.35 15.63
N ASP A 172 2.16 -2.41 15.61
CA ASP A 172 1.33 -1.34 15.03
C ASP A 172 1.51 -0.01 15.79
N ALA A 173 1.65 -0.06 17.13
CA ALA A 173 1.96 1.12 17.93
C ALA A 173 3.35 1.70 17.61
N LEU A 174 4.39 0.84 17.56
CA LEU A 174 5.78 1.25 17.30
C LEU A 174 5.95 1.91 15.93
N TYR A 175 5.40 1.31 14.87
CA TYR A 175 5.48 1.91 13.53
C TYR A 175 4.47 3.05 13.32
N GLY A 176 3.54 3.26 14.26
CA GLY A 176 2.54 4.33 14.22
C GLY A 176 2.98 5.63 14.90
N GLU A 177 4.10 5.65 15.61
CA GLU A 177 4.58 6.81 16.38
C GLU A 177 4.74 8.08 15.53
N GLU A 178 5.19 7.94 14.28
CA GLU A 178 5.38 9.07 13.35
C GLU A 178 4.06 9.67 12.82
N LYS A 179 2.90 9.06 13.15
CA LYS A 179 1.55 9.51 12.73
C LYS A 179 1.43 9.82 11.23
N LYS A 180 2.17 9.08 10.41
CA LYS A 180 2.20 9.17 8.95
C LYS A 180 2.29 7.78 8.35
N VAL A 181 1.89 7.66 7.08
CA VAL A 181 2.19 6.48 6.26
C VAL A 181 3.69 6.44 6.00
N LEU A 182 4.32 5.31 6.29
CA LEU A 182 5.74 5.08 6.05
C LEU A 182 5.94 4.56 4.62
N ASP A 183 6.87 5.17 3.89
CA ASP A 183 7.37 4.56 2.65
C ASP A 183 8.40 3.45 2.97
N ILE A 184 9.02 2.90 1.92
CA ILE A 184 9.96 1.79 2.09
C ILE A 184 11.22 2.18 2.88
N GLU A 185 11.70 3.43 2.71
CA GLU A 185 12.92 3.92 3.36
C GLU A 185 12.64 4.30 4.82
N ASP A 186 11.51 4.94 5.07
CA ASP A 186 10.97 5.21 6.40
C ASP A 186 10.84 3.90 7.19
N LEU A 187 10.16 2.89 6.63
CA LEU A 187 9.97 1.60 7.29
C LEU A 187 11.31 0.92 7.62
N ALA A 188 12.27 0.93 6.69
CA ALA A 188 13.59 0.35 6.92
C ALA A 188 14.37 1.07 8.02
N ARG A 189 14.29 2.40 8.06
CA ARG A 189 14.91 3.25 9.09
C ARG A 189 14.29 3.01 10.47
N THR A 190 12.97 3.06 10.58
CA THR A 190 12.25 2.78 11.84
C THR A 190 12.60 1.37 12.32
N ALA A 191 12.53 0.37 11.44
CA ALA A 191 12.87 -1.00 11.81
C ALA A 191 14.32 -1.13 12.32
N LYS A 192 15.27 -0.46 11.66
CA LYS A 192 16.68 -0.46 12.09
C LYS A 192 16.85 0.15 13.48
N ASN A 193 16.22 1.29 13.73
CA ASN A 193 16.28 1.99 15.03
C ASN A 193 15.74 1.13 16.18
N HIS A 194 14.68 0.37 15.91
CA HIS A 194 14.07 -0.51 16.90
C HIS A 194 14.59 -1.97 16.86
N LYS A 195 15.66 -2.25 16.10
CA LYS A 195 16.23 -3.60 15.91
C LYS A 195 15.23 -4.65 15.42
N GLN A 196 14.24 -4.21 14.65
CA GLN A 196 13.19 -5.02 14.06
C GLN A 196 13.54 -5.48 12.64
N CYS A 197 12.93 -6.57 12.16
CA CYS A 197 13.12 -7.00 10.77
C CYS A 197 12.11 -6.30 9.83
N PRO A 198 12.55 -5.32 9.01
CA PRO A 198 11.66 -4.62 8.10
C PRO A 198 11.05 -5.55 7.05
N PHE A 199 11.81 -6.52 6.53
CA PHE A 199 11.30 -7.46 5.51
C PHE A 199 10.13 -8.31 6.02
N PHE A 200 10.21 -8.83 7.26
CA PHE A 200 9.13 -9.64 7.82
C PHE A 200 7.96 -8.79 8.32
N ARG A 201 8.23 -7.63 8.94
CA ARG A 201 7.19 -6.65 9.27
C ARG A 201 6.39 -6.25 8.04
N PHE A 202 7.09 -5.97 6.95
CA PHE A 202 6.49 -5.66 5.66
C PHE A 202 5.58 -6.79 5.16
N ARG A 203 6.05 -8.05 5.15
CA ARG A 203 5.24 -9.20 4.70
C ARG A 203 3.97 -9.39 5.53
N GLN A 204 4.05 -9.19 6.84
CA GLN A 204 2.91 -9.23 7.74
C GLN A 204 1.90 -8.11 7.43
N LEU A 205 2.37 -6.88 7.22
CA LEU A 205 1.52 -5.75 6.83
C LEU A 205 0.81 -6.03 5.50
N GLN A 206 1.48 -6.69 4.56
CA GLN A 206 0.91 -7.05 3.26
C GLN A 206 -0.34 -7.94 3.37
N GLU A 207 -0.53 -8.68 4.45
CA GLU A 207 -1.71 -9.54 4.64
C GLU A 207 -2.97 -8.75 5.03
N THR A 208 -2.79 -7.60 5.71
CA THR A 208 -3.90 -6.79 6.24
C THR A 208 -4.05 -5.43 5.57
N ALA A 209 -3.11 -5.04 4.70
CA ALA A 209 -3.13 -3.77 4.01
C ALA A 209 -4.29 -3.63 3.01
N GLU A 210 -4.90 -2.46 3.00
CA GLU A 210 -5.98 -2.10 2.09
C GLU A 210 -5.43 -1.46 0.81
N LEU A 211 -4.36 -0.68 0.94
CA LEU A 211 -3.63 -0.06 -0.15
C LEU A 211 -2.22 -0.66 -0.21
N ILE A 212 -1.92 -1.36 -1.30
CA ILE A 212 -0.61 -1.94 -1.57
C ILE A 212 0.03 -1.16 -2.71
N LEU A 213 1.13 -0.46 -2.39
CA LEU A 213 1.96 0.25 -3.34
C LEU A 213 3.04 -0.69 -3.87
N LEU A 214 3.18 -0.87 -5.18
CA LEU A 214 4.08 -1.90 -5.70
C LEU A 214 4.66 -1.57 -7.10
N PRO A 215 5.90 -1.96 -7.41
CA PRO A 215 6.43 -1.78 -8.77
C PRO A 215 5.75 -2.69 -9.80
N TYR A 216 5.59 -2.25 -11.06
CA TYR A 216 4.85 -2.98 -12.10
C TYR A 216 5.16 -4.48 -12.23
N ASN A 217 6.42 -4.87 -12.08
CA ASN A 217 6.85 -6.26 -12.22
C ASN A 217 6.12 -7.20 -11.25
N TYR A 218 5.72 -6.74 -10.06
CA TYR A 218 4.96 -7.57 -9.11
C TYR A 218 3.54 -7.90 -9.60
N LEU A 219 2.98 -7.13 -10.54
CA LEU A 219 1.70 -7.44 -11.19
C LEU A 219 1.86 -8.17 -12.51
N ILE A 220 2.89 -7.87 -13.28
CA ILE A 220 3.03 -8.43 -14.64
C ILE A 220 3.60 -9.85 -14.54
N ASP A 221 4.68 -10.03 -13.78
CA ASP A 221 5.35 -11.32 -13.61
C ASP A 221 4.46 -12.31 -12.84
N PRO A 222 4.00 -13.42 -13.46
CA PRO A 222 3.16 -14.42 -12.78
C PRO A 222 3.84 -15.08 -11.58
N HIS A 223 5.16 -15.27 -11.61
CA HIS A 223 5.91 -15.88 -10.52
C HIS A 223 5.98 -14.96 -9.30
N LEU A 224 6.21 -13.65 -9.52
CA LEU A 224 6.18 -12.67 -8.44
C LEU A 224 4.77 -12.52 -7.86
N ARG A 225 3.73 -12.47 -8.72
CA ARG A 225 2.33 -12.46 -8.26
C ARG A 225 2.01 -13.63 -7.36
N GLN A 226 2.36 -14.85 -7.77
CA GLN A 226 2.12 -16.07 -7.00
C GLN A 226 2.90 -16.05 -5.67
N THR A 227 4.18 -15.65 -5.72
CA THR A 227 5.06 -15.58 -4.54
C THR A 227 4.55 -14.58 -3.50
N HIS A 228 3.95 -13.47 -3.97
CA HIS A 228 3.38 -12.43 -3.12
C HIS A 228 1.89 -12.60 -2.87
N LYS A 229 1.26 -13.70 -3.33
CA LYS A 229 -0.18 -13.97 -3.16
C LYS A 229 -1.06 -12.79 -3.59
N ILE A 230 -0.71 -12.15 -4.70
CA ILE A 230 -1.46 -11.01 -5.25
C ILE A 230 -2.62 -11.57 -6.07
N ASP A 231 -3.84 -11.45 -5.53
CA ASP A 231 -5.08 -11.76 -6.24
C ASP A 231 -5.68 -10.48 -6.83
N LEU A 232 -5.87 -10.46 -8.14
CA LEU A 232 -6.48 -9.31 -8.83
C LEU A 232 -8.00 -9.39 -8.88
N LYS A 233 -8.57 -10.59 -8.71
CA LYS A 233 -10.01 -10.80 -8.90
C LYS A 233 -10.80 -10.11 -7.79
N GLY A 234 -11.70 -9.20 -8.19
CA GLY A 234 -12.51 -8.42 -7.26
C GLY A 234 -11.73 -7.38 -6.47
N ASN A 235 -10.52 -7.01 -6.92
CA ASN A 235 -9.70 -5.94 -6.36
C ASN A 235 -9.51 -4.82 -7.39
N ILE A 236 -9.10 -3.64 -6.90
CA ILE A 236 -8.84 -2.47 -7.73
C ILE A 236 -7.35 -2.45 -8.09
N VAL A 237 -7.05 -2.30 -9.39
CA VAL A 237 -5.68 -2.16 -9.88
C VAL A 237 -5.52 -0.78 -10.51
N ILE A 238 -4.50 -0.05 -10.07
CA ILE A 238 -4.16 1.27 -10.58
C ILE A 238 -2.76 1.19 -11.18
N PHE A 239 -2.62 1.59 -12.45
CA PHE A 239 -1.33 1.82 -13.10
C PHE A 239 -1.12 3.32 -13.25
N ASP A 240 -0.17 3.89 -12.52
CA ASP A 240 0.19 5.31 -12.61
C ASP A 240 1.46 5.50 -13.43
N GLU A 241 1.42 6.39 -14.43
CA GLU A 241 2.45 6.52 -15.48
C GLU A 241 2.55 5.27 -16.38
N ALA A 242 1.39 4.74 -16.77
CA ALA A 242 1.23 3.50 -17.55
C ALA A 242 1.77 3.57 -18.99
N HIS A 243 2.21 4.73 -19.48
CA HIS A 243 2.87 4.85 -20.78
C HIS A 243 4.12 3.97 -20.90
N ASN A 244 4.73 3.59 -19.76
CA ASN A 244 5.87 2.67 -19.71
C ASN A 244 5.46 1.18 -19.67
N LEU A 245 4.18 0.85 -19.54
CA LEU A 245 3.73 -0.54 -19.35
C LEU A 245 4.06 -1.42 -20.56
N VAL A 246 3.93 -0.86 -21.77
CA VAL A 246 4.12 -1.58 -23.05
C VAL A 246 5.50 -2.24 -23.15
N TRP A 247 6.51 -1.68 -22.47
CA TRP A 247 7.89 -2.18 -22.48
C TRP A 247 8.20 -3.22 -21.39
N ASN A 248 7.25 -3.49 -20.48
CA ASN A 248 7.44 -4.37 -19.33
C ASN A 248 6.63 -5.68 -19.41
N CYS A 249 5.88 -5.88 -20.50
CA CYS A 249 5.08 -7.07 -20.77
C CYS A 249 5.85 -8.14 -21.56
#